data_AF-A0A7Y8M1J0-F1
#
_entry.id   AF-A0A7Y8M1J0-F1
#
_cell.length_a   1.000
_cell.length_b   1.000
_cell.length_c   1.000
_cell.angle_alpha   90.00
_cell.angle_beta   90.00
_cell.angle_gamma   90.00
#
_symmetry.space_group_name_H-M   'P 1'
#
loop_
_entity.id
_entity.type
_entity.pdbx_description
1 polymer ?
#
loop_
_entity_poly.entity_id
_entity_poly.type
_entity_poly.pdbx_seq_one_letter_code
_entity_poly.pdbx_strand_id
1 'polypeptide(L)'
;MSQERLEHKRISGHLYYYYSRWEWRNGKCRRVWQKYLGKLEDLVQAAEGGPDPAYAEVFEFGLPSALWLESKRQRVMEAIDRLCPKRRQGLSVGEYMTLAAVNRAVWPVSKKGMWEWFAGTSLRRLLPEVEKEEMLSSQRFWHHMDSLSTEQARQAWAEIITGVVSREGVDLSRISYDGTNFYSFISTFNTRSSLAVRGKNKQGRGNLRQISYAVFCSREGIPLFYDTYEGNRADAREFPLMVERFNRFFRAASGVKERPGVTVIFDKGNNSRRNIELLDRLGLDFIGSLKIGEHRELTSVSNHDARWRECAKPDLEGVR
;
A
#
# COMPACT_ATOMS: atom_id res chain seq x y z
N MET A 1 -13.39 46.13 -6.69
CA MET A 1 -14.73 45.55 -6.51
C MET A 1 -15.05 44.70 -7.72
N SER A 2 -15.43 43.43 -7.51
CA SER A 2 -15.99 42.57 -8.55
C SER A 2 -17.51 42.78 -8.61
N GLN A 3 -18.06 42.90 -9.81
CA GLN A 3 -19.49 43.04 -10.03
C GLN A 3 -19.98 41.89 -10.92
N GLU A 4 -21.09 41.30 -10.54
CA GLU A 4 -21.74 40.21 -11.26
C GLU A 4 -23.03 40.72 -11.89
N ARG A 5 -23.30 40.31 -13.14
CA ARG A 5 -24.43 40.82 -13.94
C ARG A 5 -25.02 39.73 -14.82
N LEU A 6 -26.35 39.71 -14.91
CA LEU A 6 -27.08 39.03 -15.96
C LEU A 6 -27.19 39.96 -17.17
N GLU A 7 -26.56 39.60 -18.28
CA GLU A 7 -26.56 40.34 -19.53
C GLU A 7 -27.42 39.61 -20.56
N HIS A 8 -28.03 40.33 -21.49
CA HIS A 8 -28.69 39.74 -22.65
C HIS A 8 -28.06 40.27 -23.94
N LYS A 9 -27.96 39.42 -24.97
CA LYS A 9 -27.46 39.76 -26.29
C LYS A 9 -28.45 39.30 -27.35
N ARG A 10 -28.66 40.13 -28.36
CA ARG A 10 -29.46 39.76 -29.53
C ARG A 10 -28.53 39.26 -30.64
N ILE A 11 -28.66 37.99 -31.01
CA ILE A 11 -27.83 37.34 -32.03
C ILE A 11 -28.76 36.67 -33.03
N SER A 12 -28.68 37.06 -34.31
CA SER A 12 -29.53 36.51 -35.40
C SER A 12 -31.02 36.50 -35.04
N GLY A 13 -31.52 37.63 -34.51
CA GLY A 13 -32.93 37.79 -34.11
C GLY A 13 -33.33 37.20 -32.76
N HIS A 14 -32.49 36.35 -32.15
CA HIS A 14 -32.79 35.64 -30.91
C HIS A 14 -32.14 36.32 -29.69
N LEU A 15 -32.83 36.29 -28.55
CA LEU A 15 -32.35 36.83 -27.28
C LEU A 15 -31.65 35.74 -26.47
N TYR A 16 -30.42 36.01 -26.05
CA TYR A 16 -29.58 35.08 -25.32
C TYR A 16 -29.05 35.70 -24.04
N TYR A 17 -29.05 34.94 -22.95
CA TYR A 17 -28.65 35.39 -21.63
C TYR A 17 -27.24 34.91 -21.29
N TYR A 18 -26.50 35.76 -20.60
CA TYR A 18 -25.13 35.52 -20.16
C TYR A 18 -24.97 35.96 -18.71
N TYR A 19 -24.39 35.09 -17.88
CA TYR A 19 -23.90 35.50 -16.57
C TYR A 19 -22.47 36.01 -16.72
N SER A 20 -22.17 37.21 -16.25
CA SER A 20 -20.86 37.84 -16.46
C SER A 20 -20.29 38.38 -15.16
N ARG A 21 -18.96 38.25 -15.00
CA ARG A 21 -18.20 38.82 -13.90
C ARG A 21 -17.25 39.89 -14.42
N TRP A 22 -17.30 41.05 -13.82
CA TRP A 22 -16.55 42.25 -14.19
C TRP A 22 -15.67 42.69 -13.03
N GLU A 23 -14.45 43.14 -13.34
CA GLU A 23 -13.49 43.65 -12.37
C GLU A 23 -12.82 44.91 -12.90
N TRP A 24 -12.42 45.79 -11.98
CA TRP A 24 -11.58 46.95 -12.30
C TRP A 24 -10.13 46.52 -12.39
N ARG A 25 -9.51 46.70 -13.56
CA ARG A 25 -8.07 46.49 -13.79
C ARG A 25 -7.48 47.73 -14.45
N ASN A 26 -6.44 48.30 -13.84
CA ASN A 26 -5.74 49.50 -14.34
C ASN A 26 -6.70 50.67 -14.66
N GLY A 27 -7.62 50.98 -13.73
CA GLY A 27 -8.57 52.09 -13.89
C GLY A 27 -9.66 51.88 -14.95
N LYS A 28 -9.79 50.69 -15.55
CA LYS A 28 -10.87 50.34 -16.48
C LYS A 28 -11.65 49.13 -15.98
N CYS A 29 -12.98 49.22 -15.98
CA CYS A 29 -13.86 48.09 -15.72
C CYS A 29 -13.84 47.14 -16.92
N ARG A 30 -13.47 45.87 -16.73
CA ARG A 30 -13.37 44.86 -17.79
C ARG A 30 -14.09 43.58 -17.38
N ARG A 31 -14.71 42.92 -18.35
CA ARG A 31 -15.30 41.58 -18.18
C ARG A 31 -14.18 40.55 -18.06
N VAL A 32 -14.13 39.86 -16.93
CA VAL A 32 -13.12 38.83 -16.63
C VAL A 32 -13.60 37.47 -17.11
N TRP A 33 -14.91 37.21 -17.00
CA TRP A 33 -15.50 35.93 -17.36
C TRP A 33 -16.97 36.10 -17.76
N GLN A 34 -17.46 35.21 -18.63
CA GLN A 34 -18.87 35.09 -18.97
C GLN A 34 -19.24 33.62 -19.16
N LYS A 35 -20.47 33.25 -18.79
CA LYS A 35 -21.10 31.96 -19.10
C LYS A 35 -22.35 32.21 -19.90
N TYR A 36 -22.45 31.56 -21.06
CA TYR A 36 -23.69 31.49 -21.81
C TYR A 36 -24.71 30.65 -21.03
N LEU A 37 -25.90 31.21 -20.83
CA LEU A 37 -26.97 30.57 -20.07
C LEU A 37 -28.08 29.99 -20.96
N GLY A 38 -28.10 30.31 -22.25
CA GLY A 38 -29.19 29.92 -23.15
C GLY A 38 -30.13 31.07 -23.49
N LYS A 39 -31.28 30.71 -24.05
CA LYS A 39 -32.44 31.59 -24.23
C LYS A 39 -33.21 31.69 -22.91
N LEU A 40 -34.26 32.51 -22.88
CA LEU A 40 -35.09 32.66 -21.68
C LEU A 40 -35.77 31.34 -21.32
N GLU A 41 -36.20 30.57 -22.32
CA GLU A 41 -36.87 29.28 -22.14
C GLU A 41 -35.93 28.25 -21.50
N ASP A 42 -34.66 28.23 -21.90
CA ASP A 42 -33.64 27.34 -21.32
C ASP A 42 -33.41 27.65 -19.82
N LEU A 43 -33.46 28.94 -19.45
CA LEU A 43 -33.35 29.38 -18.06
C LEU A 43 -34.56 28.98 -17.22
N VAL A 44 -35.77 29.13 -17.76
CA VAL A 44 -37.00 28.69 -17.09
C VAL A 44 -36.98 27.18 -16.91
N GLN A 45 -36.65 26.42 -17.95
CA GLN A 45 -36.53 24.96 -17.88
C GLN A 45 -35.49 24.52 -16.84
N ALA A 46 -34.33 25.20 -16.78
CA ALA A 46 -33.32 24.89 -15.77
C ALA A 46 -33.77 25.20 -14.33
N ALA A 47 -34.60 26.24 -14.14
CA ALA A 47 -35.13 26.64 -12.84
C ALA A 47 -36.30 25.77 -12.37
N GLU A 48 -37.16 25.34 -13.30
CA GLU A 48 -38.25 24.38 -13.06
C GLU A 48 -37.72 22.95 -12.83
N GLY A 49 -36.48 22.71 -13.25
CA GLY A 49 -35.81 21.42 -13.17
C GLY A 49 -35.99 20.60 -14.45
N GLY A 50 -35.09 19.63 -14.62
CA GLY A 50 -35.23 18.62 -15.65
C GLY A 50 -36.21 17.51 -15.25
N PRO A 51 -36.57 16.61 -16.17
CA PRO A 51 -37.22 15.36 -15.78
C PRO A 51 -36.37 14.61 -14.76
N ASP A 52 -37.01 13.80 -13.92
CA ASP A 52 -36.32 12.90 -13.01
C ASP A 52 -35.31 12.04 -13.79
N PRO A 53 -34.12 11.77 -13.22
CA PRO A 53 -33.12 10.94 -13.89
C PRO A 53 -33.70 9.55 -14.16
N ALA A 54 -33.48 9.02 -15.37
CA ALA A 54 -33.98 7.70 -15.76
C ALA A 54 -33.41 6.57 -14.89
N TYR A 55 -32.17 6.74 -14.40
CA TYR A 55 -31.51 5.85 -13.46
C TYR A 55 -30.38 6.57 -12.73
N ALA A 56 -29.91 5.97 -11.64
CA ALA A 56 -28.70 6.38 -10.94
C ALA A 56 -27.66 5.25 -11.00
N GLU A 57 -26.41 5.60 -11.30
CA GLU A 57 -25.28 4.68 -11.17
C GLU A 57 -24.69 4.82 -9.76
N VAL A 58 -24.55 3.69 -9.07
CA VAL A 58 -23.95 3.64 -7.73
C VAL A 58 -22.48 3.28 -7.88
N PHE A 59 -21.61 4.11 -7.32
CA PHE A 59 -20.17 3.90 -7.33
C PHE A 59 -19.63 3.72 -5.91
N GLU A 60 -18.68 2.81 -5.75
CA GLU A 60 -17.91 2.72 -4.52
C GLU A 60 -16.99 3.93 -4.41
N PHE A 61 -17.20 4.76 -3.38
CA PHE A 61 -16.47 6.01 -3.20
C PHE A 61 -15.40 5.94 -2.11
N GLY A 62 -15.76 5.54 -0.89
CA GLY A 62 -14.97 5.77 0.31
C GLY A 62 -13.57 5.18 0.27
N LEU A 63 -13.46 3.86 0.39
CA LEU A 63 -12.16 3.18 0.53
C LEU A 63 -11.27 3.30 -0.72
N PRO A 64 -11.76 3.11 -1.97
CA PRO A 64 -10.93 3.29 -3.17
C PRO A 64 -10.34 4.70 -3.28
N SER A 65 -11.15 5.74 -3.05
CA SER A 65 -10.67 7.13 -3.12
C SER A 65 -9.67 7.44 -2.01
N ALA A 66 -9.94 6.99 -0.78
CA ALA A 66 -9.05 7.20 0.35
C ALA A 66 -7.67 6.58 0.11
N LEU A 67 -7.62 5.32 -0.33
CA LEU A 67 -6.35 4.64 -0.62
C LEU A 67 -5.62 5.24 -1.82
N TRP A 68 -6.34 5.71 -2.84
CA TRP A 68 -5.74 6.41 -3.97
C TRP A 68 -5.16 7.78 -3.60
N LEU A 69 -5.83 8.52 -2.71
CA LEU A 69 -5.30 9.79 -2.21
C LEU A 69 -4.12 9.58 -1.25
N GLU A 70 -4.19 8.57 -0.39
CA GLU A 70 -3.08 8.20 0.50
C GLU A 70 -1.86 7.73 -0.31
N SER A 71 -2.03 6.98 -1.39
CA SER A 71 -0.89 6.59 -2.24
C SER A 71 -0.20 7.80 -2.90
N LYS A 72 -0.95 8.86 -3.24
CA LYS A 72 -0.40 10.15 -3.68
C LYS A 72 0.33 10.87 -2.54
N ARG A 73 -0.29 10.98 -1.35
CA ARG A 73 0.34 11.59 -0.17
C ARG A 73 1.66 10.90 0.19
N GLN A 74 1.70 9.58 0.06
CA GLN A 74 2.89 8.76 0.33
C GLN A 74 3.86 8.65 -0.86
N ARG A 75 3.54 9.30 -1.99
CA ARG A 75 4.37 9.38 -3.20
C ARG A 75 4.73 8.03 -3.81
N VAL A 76 3.78 7.08 -3.74
CA VAL A 76 3.98 5.69 -4.21
C VAL A 76 4.21 5.65 -5.72
N MET A 77 3.40 6.41 -6.48
CA MET A 77 3.48 6.45 -7.94
C MET A 77 4.81 7.04 -8.38
N GLU A 78 5.24 8.14 -7.75
CA GLU A 78 6.48 8.85 -8.08
C GLU A 78 7.74 8.03 -7.77
N ALA A 79 7.73 7.25 -6.68
CA ALA A 79 8.84 6.37 -6.34
C ALA A 79 9.03 5.28 -7.40
N ILE A 80 7.94 4.71 -7.91
CA ILE A 80 7.97 3.70 -8.97
C ILE A 80 8.34 4.32 -10.32
N ASP A 81 7.70 5.43 -10.70
CA ASP A 81 7.90 6.06 -12.01
C ASP A 81 9.32 6.62 -12.20
N ARG A 82 9.99 7.03 -11.12
CA ARG A 82 11.39 7.45 -11.18
C ARG A 82 12.32 6.33 -11.64
N LEU A 83 11.99 5.08 -11.28
CA LEU A 83 12.78 3.90 -11.63
C LEU A 83 12.38 3.30 -12.98
N CYS A 84 11.15 3.56 -13.43
CA CYS A 84 10.58 3.01 -14.66
C CYS A 84 9.99 4.11 -15.57
N PRO A 85 10.82 5.05 -16.10
CA PRO A 85 10.32 6.12 -16.93
C PRO A 85 9.72 5.58 -18.23
N LYS A 86 8.48 5.99 -18.54
CA LYS A 86 7.72 5.55 -19.72
C LYS A 86 7.24 6.76 -20.53
N ARG A 87 7.12 6.59 -21.85
CA ARG A 87 6.45 7.58 -22.72
C ARG A 87 4.97 7.69 -22.33
N ARG A 88 4.39 8.91 -22.36
CA ARG A 88 2.98 9.16 -21.99
C ARG A 88 2.01 8.50 -22.99
N GLN A 89 1.65 7.25 -22.73
CA GLN A 89 0.74 6.42 -23.53
C GLN A 89 -0.25 5.70 -22.59
N GLY A 90 -1.12 6.49 -21.95
CA GLY A 90 -1.98 6.03 -20.85
C GLY A 90 -1.23 6.03 -19.51
N LEU A 91 -1.65 5.17 -18.59
CA LEU A 91 -1.10 5.08 -17.25
C LEU A 91 0.41 4.83 -17.25
N SER A 92 1.08 5.50 -16.30
CA SER A 92 2.46 5.22 -15.92
C SER A 92 2.58 3.84 -15.24
N VAL A 93 3.82 3.39 -15.01
CA VAL A 93 4.04 2.12 -14.28
C VAL A 93 3.61 2.28 -12.82
N GLY A 94 3.93 3.41 -12.21
CA GLY A 94 3.54 3.77 -10.85
C GLY A 94 2.02 3.86 -10.69
N GLU A 95 1.32 4.53 -11.60
CA GLU A 95 -0.15 4.65 -11.55
C GLU A 95 -0.81 3.28 -11.67
N TYR A 96 -0.38 2.45 -12.62
CA TYR A 96 -0.96 1.12 -12.82
C TYR A 96 -0.70 0.21 -11.61
N MET A 97 0.53 0.15 -11.11
CA MET A 97 0.88 -0.68 -9.95
C MET A 97 0.17 -0.20 -8.69
N THR A 98 0.01 1.11 -8.53
CA THR A 98 -0.75 1.69 -7.42
C THR A 98 -2.23 1.34 -7.52
N LEU A 99 -2.82 1.42 -8.71
CA LEU A 99 -4.22 1.04 -8.94
C LEU A 99 -4.44 -0.45 -8.62
N ALA A 100 -3.50 -1.31 -9.04
CA ALA A 100 -3.52 -2.73 -8.71
C ALA A 100 -3.38 -2.98 -7.19
N ALA A 101 -2.54 -2.21 -6.49
CA ALA A 101 -2.41 -2.29 -5.03
C ALA A 101 -3.70 -1.85 -4.32
N VAL A 102 -4.33 -0.76 -4.76
CA VAL A 102 -5.64 -0.33 -4.25
C VAL A 102 -6.69 -1.41 -4.46
N ASN A 103 -6.77 -2.02 -5.65
CA ASN A 103 -7.69 -3.14 -5.88
C ASN A 103 -7.46 -4.28 -4.87
N ARG A 104 -6.20 -4.63 -4.61
CA ARG A 104 -5.85 -5.70 -3.66
C ARG A 104 -6.17 -5.37 -2.20
N ALA A 105 -6.21 -4.10 -1.83
CA ALA A 105 -6.60 -3.67 -0.50
C ALA A 105 -8.12 -3.55 -0.33
N VAL A 106 -8.85 -3.21 -1.40
CA VAL A 106 -10.31 -3.01 -1.38
C VAL A 106 -11.06 -4.31 -1.64
N TRP A 107 -10.98 -4.81 -2.89
CA TRP A 107 -11.76 -5.95 -3.37
C TRP A 107 -10.94 -6.70 -4.41
N PRO A 108 -10.10 -7.66 -3.98
CA PRO A 108 -9.17 -8.35 -4.87
C PRO A 108 -9.90 -9.08 -6.01
N VAL A 109 -9.69 -8.64 -7.24
CA VAL A 109 -10.23 -9.32 -8.44
C VAL A 109 -9.12 -9.97 -9.27
N SER A 110 -9.54 -10.80 -10.23
CA SER A 110 -8.65 -11.32 -11.25
C SER A 110 -8.12 -10.18 -12.13
N LYS A 111 -7.01 -10.39 -12.84
CA LYS A 111 -6.47 -9.37 -13.77
C LYS A 111 -7.41 -9.07 -14.93
N LYS A 112 -8.36 -9.97 -15.21
CA LYS A 112 -9.41 -9.75 -16.20
C LYS A 112 -10.50 -8.84 -15.63
N GLY A 113 -10.91 -9.08 -14.37
CA GLY A 113 -11.97 -8.32 -13.69
C GLY A 113 -11.59 -6.90 -13.24
N MET A 114 -10.41 -6.42 -13.62
CA MET A 114 -9.87 -5.14 -13.13
C MET A 114 -10.68 -3.95 -13.65
N TRP A 115 -11.13 -4.03 -14.91
CA TRP A 115 -11.95 -2.98 -15.52
C TRP A 115 -13.32 -2.90 -14.87
N GLU A 116 -14.01 -4.03 -14.71
CA GLU A 116 -15.35 -4.06 -14.12
C GLU A 116 -15.34 -3.54 -12.68
N TRP A 117 -14.30 -3.88 -11.90
CA TRP A 117 -14.10 -3.29 -10.58
C TRP A 117 -13.86 -1.77 -10.68
N PHE A 118 -12.89 -1.32 -11.49
CA PHE A 118 -12.56 0.10 -11.62
C PHE A 118 -13.78 0.93 -12.07
N ALA A 119 -14.54 0.42 -13.04
CA ALA A 119 -15.70 1.07 -13.62
C ALA A 119 -16.82 1.29 -12.58
N GLY A 120 -16.92 0.43 -11.56
CA GLY A 120 -17.84 0.56 -10.44
C GLY A 120 -17.35 1.45 -9.29
N THR A 121 -16.21 2.14 -9.42
CA THR A 121 -15.65 2.99 -8.37
C THR A 121 -15.60 4.46 -8.79
N SER A 122 -15.50 5.34 -7.79
CA SER A 122 -15.24 6.77 -8.01
C SER A 122 -13.86 7.08 -8.61
N LEU A 123 -12.96 6.09 -8.70
CA LEU A 123 -11.64 6.27 -9.29
C LEU A 123 -11.72 6.74 -10.75
N ARG A 124 -12.81 6.46 -11.47
CA ARG A 124 -13.09 7.02 -12.80
C ARG A 124 -13.00 8.55 -12.85
N ARG A 125 -13.33 9.25 -11.75
CA ARG A 125 -13.21 10.72 -11.66
C ARG A 125 -11.79 11.16 -11.35
N LEU A 126 -11.02 10.31 -10.66
CA LEU A 126 -9.64 10.60 -10.24
C LEU A 126 -8.60 10.20 -11.30
N LEU A 127 -9.00 9.34 -12.24
CA LEU A 127 -8.23 8.80 -13.36
C LEU A 127 -9.07 8.89 -14.65
N PRO A 128 -9.43 10.11 -15.11
CA PRO A 128 -10.28 10.30 -16.29
C PRO A 128 -9.65 9.76 -17.57
N GLU A 129 -8.32 9.62 -17.63
CA GLU A 129 -7.59 9.05 -18.76
C GLU A 129 -7.82 7.55 -18.97
N VAL A 130 -8.37 6.84 -17.98
CA VAL A 130 -8.70 5.41 -18.08
C VAL A 130 -10.11 5.26 -18.62
N GLU A 131 -10.23 5.45 -19.93
CA GLU A 131 -11.53 5.52 -20.61
C GLU A 131 -12.07 4.16 -21.07
N LYS A 132 -11.19 3.18 -21.27
CA LYS A 132 -11.54 1.91 -21.94
C LYS A 132 -11.01 0.68 -21.22
N GLU A 133 -11.74 -0.43 -21.34
CA GLU A 133 -11.40 -1.72 -20.76
C GLU A 133 -10.00 -2.21 -21.15
N GLU A 134 -9.56 -1.97 -22.39
CA GLU A 134 -8.27 -2.49 -22.87
C GLU A 134 -7.08 -1.89 -22.11
N MET A 135 -7.27 -0.72 -21.50
CA MET A 135 -6.26 -0.07 -20.65
C MET A 135 -6.03 -0.81 -19.35
N LEU A 136 -7.03 -1.52 -18.81
CA LEU A 136 -6.93 -2.32 -17.59
C LEU A 136 -6.93 -3.84 -17.86
N SER A 137 -6.68 -4.24 -19.10
CA SER A 137 -6.62 -5.65 -19.50
C SER A 137 -5.51 -6.43 -18.78
N SER A 138 -5.66 -7.76 -18.74
CA SER A 138 -4.64 -8.64 -18.17
C SER A 138 -3.27 -8.50 -18.84
N GLN A 139 -3.25 -8.28 -20.16
CA GLN A 139 -2.00 -8.07 -20.90
C GLN A 139 -1.31 -6.77 -20.48
N ARG A 140 -2.08 -5.69 -20.30
CA ARG A 140 -1.53 -4.42 -19.79
C ARG A 140 -0.97 -4.58 -18.40
N PHE A 141 -1.65 -5.31 -17.51
CA PHE A 141 -1.12 -5.59 -16.18
C PHE A 141 0.27 -6.24 -16.24
N TRP A 142 0.43 -7.30 -17.04
CA TRP A 142 1.72 -7.99 -17.16
C TRP A 142 2.79 -7.12 -17.81
N HIS A 143 2.47 -6.33 -18.84
CA HIS A 143 3.43 -5.40 -19.43
C HIS A 143 3.97 -4.38 -18.42
N HIS A 144 3.11 -3.85 -17.54
CA HIS A 144 3.57 -2.89 -16.52
C HIS A 144 4.35 -3.60 -15.41
N MET A 145 3.96 -4.82 -15.01
CA MET A 145 4.74 -5.60 -14.04
C MET A 145 6.12 -5.97 -14.60
N ASP A 146 6.21 -6.41 -15.86
CA ASP A 146 7.47 -6.79 -16.52
C ASP A 146 8.40 -5.59 -16.74
N SER A 147 7.86 -4.36 -16.71
CA SER A 147 8.65 -3.13 -16.76
C SER A 147 9.37 -2.82 -15.43
N LEU A 148 9.02 -3.52 -14.35
CA LEU A 148 9.59 -3.33 -13.01
C LEU A 148 10.42 -4.57 -12.65
N SER A 149 11.75 -4.47 -12.76
CA SER A 149 12.63 -5.54 -12.31
C SER A 149 12.55 -5.73 -10.79
N THR A 150 12.92 -6.92 -10.30
CA THR A 150 12.94 -7.21 -8.85
C THR A 150 13.81 -6.22 -8.06
N GLU A 151 14.91 -5.75 -8.66
CA GLU A 151 15.78 -4.76 -8.03
C GLU A 151 15.13 -3.38 -7.97
N GLN A 152 14.49 -2.92 -9.06
CA GLN A 152 13.72 -1.68 -9.05
C GLN A 152 12.54 -1.75 -8.08
N ALA A 153 11.86 -2.89 -7.96
CA ALA A 153 10.79 -3.08 -6.98
C ALA A 153 11.30 -2.92 -5.53
N ARG A 154 12.48 -3.48 -5.21
CA ARG A 154 13.12 -3.31 -3.89
C ARG A 154 13.53 -1.86 -3.64
N GLN A 155 14.06 -1.16 -4.64
CA GLN A 155 14.42 0.25 -4.53
C GLN A 155 13.18 1.14 -4.37
N ALA A 156 12.12 0.89 -5.13
CA ALA A 156 10.84 1.58 -5.00
C ALA A 156 10.27 1.39 -3.58
N TRP A 157 10.27 0.15 -3.08
CA TRP A 157 9.86 -0.15 -1.72
C TRP A 157 10.67 0.64 -0.70
N ALA A 158 12.01 0.66 -0.84
CA ALA A 158 12.90 1.40 0.04
C ALA A 158 12.54 2.89 0.11
N GLU A 159 12.33 3.53 -1.03
CA GLU A 159 11.95 4.94 -1.12
C GLU A 159 10.58 5.19 -0.48
N ILE A 160 9.59 4.35 -0.79
CA ILE A 160 8.23 4.45 -0.25
C ILE A 160 8.26 4.35 1.27
N ILE A 161 8.81 3.28 1.82
CA ILE A 161 8.72 3.01 3.25
C ILE A 161 9.55 3.99 4.07
N THR A 162 10.71 4.42 3.57
CA THR A 162 11.52 5.47 4.24
C THR A 162 10.74 6.78 4.30
N GLY A 163 10.05 7.13 3.21
CA GLY A 163 9.17 8.29 3.18
C GLY A 163 8.01 8.18 4.16
N VAL A 164 7.35 7.02 4.23
CA VAL A 164 6.23 6.76 5.16
C VAL A 164 6.70 6.86 6.61
N VAL A 165 7.80 6.18 6.95
CA VAL A 165 8.37 6.20 8.31
C VAL A 165 8.67 7.63 8.77
N SER A 166 9.25 8.44 7.88
CA SER A 166 9.56 9.85 8.18
C SER A 166 8.31 10.74 8.30
N ARG A 167 7.33 10.60 7.40
CA ARG A 167 6.12 11.44 7.39
C ARG A 167 5.16 11.13 8.53
N GLU A 168 5.02 9.85 8.87
CA GLU A 168 4.06 9.39 9.88
C GLU A 168 4.69 9.24 11.27
N GLY A 169 6.01 9.40 11.41
CA GLY A 169 6.71 9.27 12.69
C GLY A 169 6.61 7.86 13.28
N VAL A 170 6.76 6.83 12.43
CA VAL A 170 6.57 5.42 12.81
C VAL A 170 7.60 5.01 13.87
N ASP A 171 7.14 4.34 14.93
CA ASP A 171 8.02 3.81 15.99
C ASP A 171 8.79 2.59 15.48
N LEU A 172 10.12 2.72 15.44
CA LEU A 172 11.04 1.68 14.98
C LEU A 172 11.73 0.95 16.16
N SER A 173 11.38 1.27 17.40
CA SER A 173 11.98 0.68 18.60
C SER A 173 11.59 -0.79 18.80
N ARG A 174 10.42 -1.19 18.30
CA ARG A 174 9.88 -2.56 18.43
C ARG A 174 9.41 -3.05 17.08
N ILE A 175 10.05 -4.12 16.60
CA ILE A 175 9.82 -4.66 15.27
C ILE A 175 9.52 -6.14 15.38
N SER A 176 8.37 -6.56 14.86
CA SER A 176 8.00 -7.97 14.78
C SER A 176 8.52 -8.59 13.49
N TYR A 177 8.94 -9.85 13.58
CA TYR A 177 9.32 -10.69 12.45
C TYR A 177 8.41 -11.90 12.37
N ASP A 178 7.87 -12.16 11.19
CA ASP A 178 7.21 -13.43 10.89
C ASP A 178 7.54 -13.93 9.48
N GLY A 179 7.55 -15.26 9.34
CA GLY A 179 7.79 -15.97 8.10
C GLY A 179 6.63 -16.89 7.78
N THR A 180 6.15 -16.86 6.54
CA THR A 180 5.06 -17.73 6.10
C THR A 180 5.25 -18.20 4.67
N ASN A 181 4.49 -19.22 4.29
CA ASN A 181 4.49 -19.75 2.93
C ASN A 181 3.10 -19.80 2.34
N PHE A 182 3.04 -19.68 1.02
CA PHE A 182 1.82 -19.90 0.26
C PHE A 182 2.13 -20.84 -0.91
N TYR A 183 1.22 -21.77 -1.16
CA TYR A 183 1.31 -22.63 -2.34
C TYR A 183 0.80 -21.91 -3.58
N SER A 184 1.26 -22.38 -4.73
CA SER A 184 0.89 -21.91 -6.05
C SER A 184 0.45 -23.06 -6.93
N PHE A 185 -0.19 -22.75 -8.06
CA PHE A 185 -0.58 -23.71 -9.08
C PHE A 185 0.42 -23.73 -10.25
N ILE A 186 1.67 -23.32 -10.02
CA ILE A 186 2.72 -23.34 -11.05
C ILE A 186 2.96 -24.79 -11.48
N SER A 187 2.86 -25.04 -12.78
CA SER A 187 3.06 -26.36 -13.37
C SER A 187 4.42 -26.96 -13.02
N THR A 188 4.45 -28.27 -12.80
CA THR A 188 5.69 -29.04 -12.55
C THR A 188 6.72 -28.87 -13.67
N PHE A 189 6.28 -28.66 -14.90
CA PHE A 189 7.16 -28.50 -16.07
C PHE A 189 7.58 -27.06 -16.32
N ASN A 190 7.09 -26.10 -15.53
CA ASN A 190 7.53 -24.71 -15.63
C ASN A 190 8.91 -24.58 -14.97
N THR A 191 9.95 -24.33 -15.75
CA THR A 191 11.34 -24.20 -15.29
C THR A 191 11.77 -22.74 -15.10
N ARG A 192 10.88 -21.76 -15.31
CA ARG A 192 11.22 -20.33 -15.26
C ARG A 192 11.37 -19.79 -13.84
N SER A 193 10.79 -20.45 -12.84
CA SER A 193 10.85 -20.03 -11.44
C SER A 193 11.78 -20.94 -10.63
N SER A 194 12.84 -20.35 -10.06
CA SER A 194 13.73 -21.00 -9.08
C SER A 194 13.20 -20.90 -7.64
N LEU A 195 12.27 -19.97 -7.39
CA LEU A 195 11.75 -19.68 -6.05
C LEU A 195 10.64 -20.66 -5.62
N ALA A 196 9.79 -21.05 -6.58
CA ALA A 196 8.63 -21.88 -6.32
C ALA A 196 9.02 -23.37 -6.27
N VAL A 197 9.28 -23.89 -5.08
CA VAL A 197 9.67 -25.29 -4.84
C VAL A 197 8.73 -25.96 -3.84
N ARG A 198 8.60 -27.29 -3.94
CA ARG A 198 7.76 -28.08 -3.03
C ARG A 198 8.41 -28.18 -1.66
N GLY A 199 7.61 -28.07 -0.62
CA GLY A 199 8.07 -28.24 0.76
C GLY A 199 6.91 -28.61 1.68
N LYS A 200 7.16 -28.59 2.99
CA LYS A 200 6.10 -28.74 3.98
C LYS A 200 5.31 -27.43 4.07
N ASN A 201 3.98 -27.51 4.07
CA ASN A 201 3.10 -26.40 4.46
C ASN A 201 2.07 -26.84 5.48
N LYS A 202 1.57 -25.87 6.24
CA LYS A 202 0.57 -26.07 7.29
C LYS A 202 -0.80 -26.51 6.73
N GLN A 203 -1.03 -26.33 5.42
CA GLN A 203 -2.29 -26.64 4.75
C GLN A 203 -2.30 -28.02 4.05
N GLY A 204 -1.26 -28.85 4.23
CA GLY A 204 -1.20 -30.21 3.67
C GLY A 204 -1.06 -30.29 2.14
N ARG A 205 -0.75 -29.18 1.48
CA ARG A 205 -0.56 -29.05 0.02
C ARG A 205 0.92 -29.13 -0.38
N GLY A 206 1.69 -30.02 0.23
CA GLY A 206 3.13 -30.16 -0.08
C GLY A 206 3.42 -30.68 -1.50
N ASN A 207 2.40 -31.20 -2.18
CA ASN A 207 2.46 -31.56 -3.60
C ASN A 207 2.50 -30.35 -4.54
N LEU A 208 2.07 -29.17 -4.07
CA LEU A 208 2.09 -27.92 -4.82
C LEU A 208 3.41 -27.18 -4.61
N ARG A 209 3.85 -26.43 -5.62
CA ARG A 209 5.03 -25.57 -5.50
C ARG A 209 4.69 -24.36 -4.65
N GLN A 210 5.53 -24.03 -3.68
CA GLN A 210 5.29 -22.96 -2.72
C GLN A 210 6.41 -21.94 -2.72
N ILE A 211 6.08 -20.73 -2.30
CA ILE A 211 6.99 -19.62 -2.10
C ILE A 211 6.87 -19.22 -0.64
N SER A 212 8.00 -19.00 0.00
CA SER A 212 8.05 -18.45 1.36
C SER A 212 8.35 -16.96 1.29
N TYR A 213 7.84 -16.21 2.25
CA TYR A 213 8.22 -14.82 2.46
C TYR A 213 8.32 -14.52 3.94
N ALA A 214 9.22 -13.59 4.27
CA ALA A 214 9.36 -13.05 5.61
C ALA A 214 9.11 -11.55 5.57
N VAL A 215 8.54 -11.03 6.66
CA VAL A 215 8.21 -9.61 6.81
C VAL A 215 8.62 -9.12 8.19
N PHE A 216 9.17 -7.92 8.23
CA PHE A 216 9.38 -7.13 9.44
C PHE A 216 8.31 -6.05 9.51
N CYS A 217 7.62 -5.92 10.63
CA CYS A 217 6.59 -4.90 10.84
C CYS A 217 6.90 -4.05 12.06
N SER A 218 6.55 -2.77 12.00
CA SER A 218 6.49 -1.89 13.18
C SER A 218 5.43 -2.37 14.18
N ARG A 219 5.42 -1.76 15.37
CA ARG A 219 4.40 -2.00 16.39
C ARG A 219 2.97 -1.74 15.88
N GLU A 220 2.81 -0.75 15.02
CA GLU A 220 1.53 -0.37 14.41
C GLU A 220 1.12 -1.29 13.24
N GLY A 221 1.93 -2.31 12.92
CA GLY A 221 1.65 -3.25 11.84
C GLY A 221 2.05 -2.75 10.44
N ILE A 222 2.78 -1.63 10.35
CA ILE A 222 3.31 -1.13 9.07
C ILE A 222 4.47 -2.05 8.64
N PRO A 223 4.41 -2.68 7.45
CA PRO A 223 5.51 -3.48 6.92
C PRO A 223 6.72 -2.59 6.62
N LEU A 224 7.88 -2.93 7.20
CA LEU A 224 9.12 -2.19 7.07
C LEU A 224 10.06 -2.82 6.02
N PHE A 225 10.16 -4.14 6.04
CA PHE A 225 11.04 -4.88 5.15
C PHE A 225 10.44 -6.25 4.85
N TYR A 226 10.60 -6.74 3.64
CA TYR A 226 10.20 -8.09 3.28
C TYR A 226 11.20 -8.69 2.30
N ASP A 227 11.24 -10.02 2.25
CA ASP A 227 11.89 -10.74 1.16
C ASP A 227 11.22 -12.09 0.94
N THR A 228 11.40 -12.62 -0.27
CA THR A 228 10.85 -13.92 -0.67
C THR A 228 11.99 -14.91 -0.90
N TYR A 229 11.79 -16.15 -0.49
CA TYR A 229 12.78 -17.21 -0.58
C TYR A 229 12.14 -18.56 -0.95
N GLU A 230 12.98 -19.57 -1.16
CA GLU A 230 12.53 -20.87 -1.65
C GLU A 230 11.57 -21.53 -0.65
N GLY A 231 10.45 -22.02 -1.16
CA GLY A 231 9.37 -22.55 -0.34
C GLY A 231 9.71 -23.75 0.54
N ASN A 232 10.84 -24.44 0.31
CA ASN A 232 11.29 -25.58 1.10
C ASN A 232 12.35 -25.23 2.15
N ARG A 233 12.74 -23.95 2.24
CA ARG A 233 13.74 -23.50 3.18
C ARG A 233 13.12 -23.35 4.57
N ALA A 234 13.84 -23.84 5.58
CA ALA A 234 13.40 -23.75 6.97
C ALA A 234 13.60 -22.34 7.54
N ASP A 235 12.60 -21.80 8.23
CA ASP A 235 12.60 -20.42 8.75
C ASP A 235 13.79 -20.13 9.67
N ALA A 236 14.17 -21.07 10.54
CA ALA A 236 15.32 -20.92 11.42
C ALA A 236 16.65 -20.68 10.67
N ARG A 237 16.77 -21.15 9.42
CA ARG A 237 17.95 -20.91 8.57
C ARG A 237 17.85 -19.60 7.79
N GLU A 238 16.64 -19.15 7.49
CA GLU A 238 16.41 -17.91 6.74
C GLU A 238 16.39 -16.68 7.66
N PHE A 239 15.96 -16.84 8.91
CA PHE A 239 15.96 -15.79 9.95
C PHE A 239 17.26 -14.99 10.01
N PRO A 240 18.47 -15.60 10.17
CA PRO A 240 19.70 -14.83 10.23
C PRO A 240 19.97 -14.01 8.97
N LEU A 241 19.67 -14.57 7.79
CA LEU A 241 19.83 -13.86 6.51
C LEU A 241 18.88 -12.67 6.42
N MET A 242 17.64 -12.85 6.89
CA MET A 242 16.63 -11.82 6.91
C MET A 242 16.96 -10.69 7.89
N VAL A 243 17.47 -11.00 9.07
CA VAL A 243 17.93 -10.01 10.06
C VAL A 243 19.11 -9.21 9.50
N GLU A 244 20.08 -9.86 8.85
CA GLU A 244 21.20 -9.16 8.22
C GLU A 244 20.75 -8.22 7.09
N ARG A 245 19.85 -8.70 6.22
CA ARG A 245 19.26 -7.89 5.14
C ARG A 245 18.46 -6.72 5.69
N PHE A 246 17.62 -6.95 6.69
CA PHE A 246 16.85 -5.92 7.38
C PHE A 246 17.76 -4.87 8.01
N ASN A 247 18.78 -5.28 8.78
CA ASN A 247 19.71 -4.34 9.40
C ASN A 247 20.50 -3.54 8.35
N ARG A 248 20.90 -4.15 7.22
CA ARG A 248 21.54 -3.42 6.11
C ARG A 248 20.59 -2.39 5.49
N PHE A 249 19.36 -2.80 5.19
CA PHE A 249 18.32 -1.95 4.64
C PHE A 249 18.04 -0.76 5.56
N PHE A 250 17.82 -1.04 6.84
CA PHE A 250 17.52 -0.05 7.84
C PHE A 250 18.65 0.96 8.01
N ARG A 251 19.91 0.48 8.05
CA ARG A 251 21.11 1.36 8.10
C ARG A 251 21.22 2.28 6.89
N ALA A 252 20.84 1.82 5.70
CA ALA A 252 20.86 2.64 4.50
C ALA A 252 19.71 3.67 4.50
N ALA A 253 18.54 3.29 5.00
CA ALA A 253 17.34 4.12 5.02
C ALA A 253 17.35 5.21 6.10
N SER A 254 17.90 4.92 7.28
CA SER A 254 17.69 5.78 8.45
C SER A 254 18.46 7.09 8.40
N GLY A 255 19.63 7.20 7.75
CA GLY A 255 20.42 8.45 7.70
C GLY A 255 20.85 9.06 9.06
N VAL A 256 20.36 8.53 10.19
CA VAL A 256 20.56 9.01 11.55
C VAL A 256 21.90 8.50 12.08
N LYS A 257 22.70 9.42 12.63
CA LYS A 257 24.01 9.14 13.25
C LYS A 257 23.90 8.38 14.58
N GLU A 258 22.79 8.54 15.30
CA GLU A 258 22.51 7.86 16.56
C GLU A 258 21.26 6.99 16.43
N ARG A 259 21.37 5.73 16.83
CA ARG A 259 20.28 4.76 16.67
C ARG A 259 19.37 4.77 17.89
N PRO A 260 18.04 4.80 17.72
CA PRO A 260 17.17 4.23 18.74
C PRO A 260 17.50 2.74 18.88
N GLY A 261 17.48 2.22 20.12
CA GLY A 261 17.57 0.78 20.35
C GLY A 261 16.41 0.07 19.62
N VAL A 262 16.73 -0.93 18.81
CA VAL A 262 15.75 -1.71 18.06
C VAL A 262 15.63 -3.09 18.70
N THR A 263 14.44 -3.41 19.19
CA THR A 263 14.07 -4.73 19.70
C THR A 263 13.35 -5.54 18.64
N VAL A 264 13.95 -6.65 18.23
CA VAL A 264 13.35 -7.61 17.28
C VAL A 264 12.55 -8.67 18.04
N ILE A 265 11.27 -8.79 17.71
CA ILE A 265 10.32 -9.73 18.32
C ILE A 265 10.08 -10.88 17.34
N PHE A 266 10.31 -12.13 17.75
CA PHE A 266 10.17 -13.29 16.87
C PHE A 266 9.65 -14.55 17.58
N ASP A 267 9.07 -15.47 16.81
CA ASP A 267 8.53 -16.73 17.33
C ASP A 267 9.63 -17.73 17.76
N LYS A 268 9.24 -18.65 18.65
CA LYS A 268 10.03 -19.77 19.19
C LYS A 268 10.81 -20.57 18.13
N GLY A 269 10.29 -20.69 16.91
CA GLY A 269 10.96 -21.38 15.81
C GLY A 269 12.34 -20.78 15.46
N ASN A 270 12.49 -19.47 15.65
CA ASN A 270 13.71 -18.72 15.34
C ASN A 270 14.64 -18.56 16.55
N ASN A 271 14.21 -18.99 17.74
CA ASN A 271 15.01 -18.95 18.95
C ASN A 271 16.09 -20.06 18.92
N SER A 272 17.32 -19.65 18.63
CA SER A 272 18.52 -20.48 18.69
C SER A 272 19.72 -19.65 19.12
N ARG A 273 20.68 -20.26 19.83
CA ARG A 273 21.89 -19.58 20.31
C ARG A 273 22.60 -18.79 19.20
N ARG A 274 22.74 -19.38 18.01
CA ARG A 274 23.38 -18.73 16.85
C ARG A 274 22.63 -17.47 16.40
N ASN A 275 21.29 -17.48 16.45
CA ASN A 275 20.48 -16.33 16.06
C ASN A 275 20.55 -15.21 17.10
N ILE A 276 20.60 -15.56 18.39
CA ILE A 276 20.81 -14.60 19.48
C ILE A 276 22.18 -13.93 19.37
N GLU A 277 23.25 -14.72 19.20
CA GLU A 277 24.61 -14.20 19.00
C GLU A 277 24.72 -13.30 17.76
N LEU A 278 23.89 -13.51 16.73
CA LEU A 278 23.82 -12.62 15.58
C LEU A 278 23.17 -11.28 15.95
N LEU A 279 22.04 -11.28 16.66
CA LEU A 279 21.33 -10.07 17.08
C LEU A 279 22.23 -9.20 17.97
N ASP A 280 22.91 -9.82 18.94
CA ASP A 280 23.89 -9.15 19.81
C ASP A 280 25.01 -8.49 18.98
N ARG A 281 25.60 -9.22 18.02
CA ARG A 281 26.64 -8.67 17.13
C ARG A 281 26.15 -7.51 16.26
N LEU A 282 24.88 -7.50 15.90
CA LEU A 282 24.28 -6.42 15.11
C LEU A 282 23.86 -5.22 15.96
N GLY A 283 23.88 -5.35 17.29
CA GLY A 283 23.42 -4.35 18.25
C GLY A 283 21.90 -4.23 18.25
N LEU A 284 21.19 -5.35 18.08
CA LEU A 284 19.74 -5.44 18.10
C LEU A 284 19.32 -6.15 19.39
N ASP A 285 18.46 -5.49 20.18
CA ASP A 285 17.78 -6.14 21.30
C ASP A 285 16.77 -7.16 20.76
N PHE A 286 16.30 -8.07 21.62
CA PHE A 286 15.35 -9.08 21.18
C PHE A 286 14.36 -9.52 22.24
N ILE A 287 13.19 -9.95 21.76
CA ILE A 287 12.20 -10.67 22.55
C ILE A 287 11.82 -11.92 21.75
N GLY A 288 12.04 -13.08 22.35
CA GLY A 288 11.69 -14.36 21.75
C GLY A 288 11.11 -15.33 22.78
N SER A 289 10.29 -16.27 22.32
CA SER A 289 9.78 -17.32 23.19
C SER A 289 10.81 -18.43 23.37
N LEU A 290 10.99 -18.89 24.61
CA LEU A 290 11.83 -20.05 24.92
C LEU A 290 11.18 -21.36 24.46
N LYS A 291 12.01 -22.34 24.11
CA LYS A 291 11.52 -23.68 23.83
C LYS A 291 11.36 -24.45 25.13
N ILE A 292 10.10 -24.70 25.51
CA ILE A 292 9.74 -25.53 26.67
C ILE A 292 10.58 -26.82 26.80
N GLY A 293 10.84 -27.53 25.70
CA GLY A 293 11.64 -28.77 25.73
C GLY A 293 13.11 -28.58 26.11
N GLU A 294 13.68 -27.39 25.91
CA GLU A 294 15.05 -27.01 26.28
C GLU A 294 15.14 -26.49 27.73
N HIS A 295 14.00 -26.19 28.36
CA HIS A 295 13.88 -25.60 29.68
C HIS A 295 12.93 -26.39 30.59
N ARG A 296 13.16 -27.70 30.72
CA ARG A 296 12.30 -28.58 31.54
C ARG A 296 12.27 -28.14 33.00
N GLU A 297 13.37 -27.60 33.50
CA GLU A 297 13.50 -27.03 34.84
C GLU A 297 12.47 -25.93 35.11
N LEU A 298 12.11 -25.14 34.09
CA LEU A 298 11.07 -24.12 34.22
C LEU A 298 9.67 -24.73 34.25
N THR A 299 9.45 -25.84 33.54
CA THR A 299 8.15 -26.55 33.56
C THR A 299 7.86 -27.31 34.85
N SER A 300 8.90 -27.63 35.63
CA SER A 300 8.75 -28.28 36.93
C SER A 300 8.43 -27.30 38.07
N VAL A 301 8.48 -25.98 37.80
CA VAL A 301 8.14 -24.96 38.79
C VAL A 301 6.62 -24.89 38.91
N SER A 302 6.11 -25.13 40.11
CA SER A 302 4.67 -24.99 40.41
C SER A 302 4.22 -23.53 40.28
N ASN A 303 2.99 -23.30 39.83
CA ASN A 303 2.37 -21.96 39.84
C ASN A 303 2.21 -21.38 41.28
N HIS A 304 2.40 -22.21 42.31
CA HIS A 304 2.39 -21.82 43.72
C HIS A 304 3.79 -21.79 44.35
N ASP A 305 4.86 -21.93 43.56
CA ASP A 305 6.23 -21.87 44.07
C ASP A 305 6.52 -20.49 44.68
N ALA A 306 7.16 -20.47 45.84
CA ALA A 306 7.45 -19.25 46.59
C ALA A 306 8.38 -18.26 45.84
N ARG A 307 9.01 -18.69 44.73
CA ARG A 307 9.84 -17.83 43.89
C ARG A 307 9.04 -16.81 43.08
N TRP A 308 7.76 -17.05 42.83
CA TRP A 308 6.90 -16.12 42.10
C TRP A 308 6.66 -14.87 42.95
N ARG A 309 6.77 -13.70 42.32
CA ARG A 309 6.58 -12.40 42.97
C ARG A 309 5.56 -11.62 42.17
N GLU A 310 4.67 -10.96 42.89
CA GLU A 310 3.64 -10.15 42.29
C GLU A 310 4.27 -9.06 41.42
N CYS A 311 3.76 -8.92 40.19
CA CYS A 311 4.27 -7.94 39.25
C CYS A 311 3.92 -6.54 39.75
N ALA A 312 4.92 -5.75 40.16
CA ALA A 312 4.72 -4.40 40.66
C ALA A 312 4.34 -3.36 39.57
N LYS A 313 4.06 -3.80 38.34
CA LYS A 313 3.63 -2.90 37.26
C LYS A 313 2.13 -2.64 37.39
N PRO A 314 1.69 -1.38 37.44
CA PRO A 314 0.26 -1.02 37.57
C PRO A 314 -0.62 -1.67 36.50
N ASP A 315 -0.11 -1.78 35.27
CA ASP A 315 -0.87 -2.34 34.13
C ASP A 315 -0.94 -3.89 34.13
N LEU A 316 -0.30 -4.55 35.09
CA LEU A 316 -0.22 -6.01 35.22
C LEU A 316 -0.59 -6.48 36.64
N GLU A 317 -1.45 -5.71 37.32
CA GLU A 317 -1.94 -6.03 38.65
C GLU A 317 -2.62 -7.42 38.65
N GLY A 318 -2.19 -8.31 39.56
CA GLY A 318 -2.68 -9.69 39.66
C GLY A 318 -1.89 -10.74 38.86
N VAL A 319 -0.88 -10.34 38.07
CA VAL A 319 0.08 -11.28 37.46
C VAL A 319 1.16 -11.65 38.49
N ARG A 320 1.36 -12.96 38.71
CA ARG A 320 2.40 -13.53 39.59
C ARG A 320 3.43 -14.34 38.80
#